data_AF-A0A345PAA0-F1
#
_entry.id   AF-A0A345PAA0-F1
#
_cell.length_a   1.000
_cell.length_b   1.000
_cell.length_c   1.000
_cell.angle_alpha   90.00
_cell.angle_beta   90.00
_cell.angle_gamma   90.00
#
_symmetry.space_group_name_H-M   'P 1'
#
loop_
_entity.id
_entity.type
_entity.pdbx_description
1 polymer ?
#
loop_
_entity_poly.entity_id
_entity_poly.type
_entity_poly.pdbx_seq_one_letter_code
_entity_poly.pdbx_strand_id
1 'polypeptide(L)'
;MTFKISLPSIFSSKSKFARGCAVIVDLDQDSAVVSALCAQAIRSGLVTYRVIHDPDVPKATCAIPAFEIDLPSIYAVRLDICSVDAVQSLFTDLAVAGLVPEWIVHAPTRSTSIATLTMTPKELESLWRVHGLSAFVIGQTALKAMLLHRSKRKLQRSATIIFVDAIDAIHSQPNFSGFGAVKAGVRALAQSMAREFDPQGVHIAHILLDEGDVSGEPAERFAQAVASTCWQIHTQAKEAWTQELELRPSSAAW
;
A
#
# COMPACT_ATOMS: atom_id res chain seq x y z
N MET A 1 24.31 30.65 31.57
CA MET A 1 24.33 30.30 30.14
C MET A 1 22.97 29.76 29.77
N THR A 2 22.13 30.57 29.15
CA THR A 2 20.74 30.23 28.83
C THR A 2 20.68 29.79 27.37
N PHE A 3 20.49 28.49 27.12
CA PHE A 3 20.36 27.95 25.77
C PHE A 3 19.01 28.36 25.18
N LYS A 4 19.01 29.33 24.26
CA LYS A 4 17.88 29.59 23.36
C LYS A 4 17.84 28.48 22.31
N ILE A 5 16.87 27.57 22.43
CA ILE A 5 16.51 26.65 21.35
C ILE A 5 15.63 27.46 20.38
N SER A 6 16.18 27.86 19.24
CA SER A 6 15.40 28.43 18.15
C SER A 6 14.63 27.30 17.45
N LEU A 7 13.30 27.34 17.50
CA LEU A 7 12.46 26.54 16.63
C LEU A 7 12.79 26.90 15.16
N PRO A 8 13.05 25.94 14.27
CA PRO A 8 13.26 26.25 12.87
C PRO A 8 11.99 26.83 12.27
N SER A 9 12.13 27.94 11.55
CA SER A 9 11.06 28.58 10.79
C SER A 9 10.52 27.62 9.74
N ILE A 10 9.34 27.02 9.96
CA ILE A 10 8.73 26.03 9.06
C ILE A 10 8.17 26.67 7.77
N PHE A 11 8.13 28.00 7.67
CA PHE A 11 7.62 28.68 6.49
C PHE A 11 8.66 29.62 5.89
N SER A 12 9.57 29.05 5.10
CA SER A 12 10.30 29.80 4.08
C SER A 12 10.86 28.88 3.00
N SER A 13 10.68 29.35 1.76
CA SER A 13 11.21 28.85 0.48
C SER A 13 10.36 27.82 -0.27
N LYS A 14 10.11 28.15 -1.54
CA LYS A 14 9.69 27.22 -2.60
C LYS A 14 10.64 26.02 -2.55
N SER A 15 10.19 24.91 -1.97
CA SER A 15 10.94 23.66 -1.91
C SER A 15 11.36 23.26 -3.34
N LYS A 16 12.67 23.12 -3.57
CA LYS A 16 13.23 22.56 -4.82
C LYS A 16 12.93 21.06 -4.98
N PHE A 17 12.36 20.41 -3.97
CA PHE A 17 12.05 19.00 -3.95
C PHE A 17 10.55 18.78 -4.18
N ALA A 18 10.25 17.75 -4.97
CA ALA A 18 8.88 17.32 -5.21
C ALA A 18 8.24 16.80 -3.90
N ARG A 19 6.94 16.98 -3.74
CA ARG A 19 6.22 16.52 -2.55
C ARG A 19 5.98 15.00 -2.66
N GLY A 20 6.33 14.25 -1.62
CA GLY A 20 6.05 12.82 -1.55
C GLY A 20 4.56 12.55 -1.36
N CYS A 21 4.06 11.48 -1.97
CA CYS A 21 2.71 10.98 -1.76
C CYS A 21 2.70 9.51 -1.37
N ALA A 22 1.63 9.12 -0.68
CA ALA A 22 1.27 7.75 -0.39
C ALA A 22 0.10 7.31 -1.27
N VAL A 23 0.14 6.08 -1.79
CA VAL A 23 -0.98 5.45 -2.48
C VAL A 23 -1.33 4.17 -1.73
N ILE A 24 -2.51 4.13 -1.15
CA ILE A 24 -2.99 3.02 -0.31
C ILE A 24 -4.20 2.41 -1.00
N VAL A 25 -4.05 1.17 -1.47
CA VAL A 25 -5.03 0.45 -2.28
C VAL A 25 -5.87 -0.48 -1.41
N ASP A 26 -7.17 -0.43 -1.61
CA ASP A 26 -8.21 -1.08 -0.81
C ASP A 26 -9.28 -1.71 -1.70
N LEU A 27 -10.06 -2.64 -1.15
CA LEU A 27 -11.28 -3.16 -1.76
C LEU A 27 -12.54 -2.46 -1.26
N ASP A 28 -12.55 -2.03 -0.01
CA ASP A 28 -13.79 -1.60 0.66
C ASP A 28 -13.62 -0.22 1.33
N GLN A 29 -14.73 0.45 1.64
CA GLN A 29 -14.66 1.77 2.29
C GLN A 29 -14.38 1.70 3.79
N ASP A 30 -14.50 0.53 4.42
CA ASP A 30 -14.56 0.40 5.88
C ASP A 30 -13.38 -0.37 6.51
N SER A 31 -12.29 -0.61 5.78
CA SER A 31 -11.10 -1.26 6.34
C SER A 31 -10.43 -0.40 7.42
N ALA A 32 -10.40 -0.90 8.66
CA ALA A 32 -9.73 -0.26 9.79
C ALA A 32 -8.21 -0.14 9.55
N VAL A 33 -7.60 -1.19 8.97
CA VAL A 33 -6.17 -1.22 8.61
C VAL A 33 -5.85 -0.12 7.60
N VAL A 34 -6.62 -0.01 6.52
CA VAL A 34 -6.41 1.02 5.49
C VAL A 34 -6.65 2.42 6.04
N SER A 35 -7.66 2.59 6.88
CA SER A 35 -7.94 3.87 7.55
C SER A 35 -6.76 4.29 8.45
N ALA A 36 -6.20 3.35 9.22
CA ALA A 36 -5.03 3.59 10.06
C ALA A 36 -3.77 3.91 9.22
N LEU A 37 -3.56 3.22 8.10
CA LEU A 37 -2.48 3.50 7.15
C LEU A 37 -2.59 4.92 6.56
N CYS A 38 -3.80 5.32 6.14
CA CYS A 38 -4.04 6.67 5.63
C CYS A 38 -3.76 7.73 6.69
N ALA A 39 -4.22 7.52 7.93
CA ALA A 39 -3.96 8.42 9.04
C ALA A 39 -2.45 8.52 9.35
N GLN A 40 -1.72 7.40 9.27
CA GLN A 40 -0.27 7.39 9.46
C GLN A 40 0.47 8.14 8.35
N ALA A 41 0.04 8.01 7.09
CA ALA A 41 0.63 8.74 5.96
C ALA A 41 0.48 10.26 6.12
N ILE A 42 -0.73 10.73 6.48
CA ILE A 42 -0.99 12.14 6.81
C ILE A 42 -0.08 12.62 7.93
N ARG A 43 -0.05 11.91 9.06
CA ARG A 43 0.77 12.31 10.23
C ARG A 43 2.24 12.43 9.87
N SER A 44 2.68 11.71 8.85
CA SER A 44 4.05 11.69 8.36
C SER A 44 4.33 12.73 7.26
N GLY A 45 3.33 13.55 6.91
CA GLY A 45 3.44 14.65 5.96
C GLY A 45 3.32 14.26 4.48
N LEU A 46 2.77 13.08 4.17
CA LEU A 46 2.53 12.64 2.80
C LEU A 46 1.15 13.07 2.31
N VAL A 47 1.07 13.53 1.07
CA VAL A 47 -0.21 13.66 0.36
C VAL A 47 -0.74 12.25 0.15
N THR A 48 -1.96 11.95 0.60
CA THR A 48 -2.42 10.55 0.69
C THR A 48 -3.54 10.29 -0.30
N TYR A 49 -3.39 9.25 -1.13
CA TYR A 49 -4.41 8.77 -2.04
C TYR A 49 -4.91 7.41 -1.57
N ARG A 50 -6.18 7.33 -1.17
CA ARG A 50 -6.87 6.08 -0.90
C ARG A 50 -7.52 5.61 -2.19
N VAL A 51 -7.01 4.52 -2.76
CA VAL A 51 -7.51 3.94 -4.00
C VAL A 51 -8.46 2.80 -3.65
N ILE A 52 -9.70 2.91 -4.07
CA ILE A 52 -10.76 1.94 -3.79
C ILE A 52 -11.10 1.23 -5.09
N HIS A 53 -11.04 -0.10 -5.08
CA HIS A 53 -11.43 -0.90 -6.23
C HIS A 53 -12.89 -0.64 -6.61
N ASP A 54 -13.11 -0.24 -7.86
CA ASP A 54 -14.43 -0.10 -8.45
C ASP A 54 -14.38 -0.52 -9.93
N PRO A 55 -14.87 -1.73 -10.28
CA PRO A 55 -14.85 -2.22 -11.66
C PRO A 55 -15.84 -1.47 -12.58
N ASP A 56 -16.81 -0.75 -12.00
CA ASP A 56 -17.87 -0.06 -12.75
C ASP A 56 -17.49 1.40 -13.09
N VAL A 57 -16.43 1.94 -12.47
CA VAL A 57 -15.93 3.27 -12.81
C VAL A 57 -15.38 3.27 -14.25
N PRO A 58 -15.78 4.24 -15.09
CA PRO A 58 -15.25 4.35 -16.44
C PRO A 58 -13.72 4.44 -16.43
N LYS A 59 -13.07 3.67 -17.30
CA LYS A 59 -11.60 3.51 -17.37
C LYS A 59 -10.80 4.82 -17.49
N ALA A 60 -11.44 5.95 -17.83
CA ALA A 60 -10.82 7.21 -18.20
C ALA A 60 -10.95 8.34 -17.15
N THR A 61 -11.51 8.09 -15.96
CA THR A 61 -11.76 9.14 -14.97
C THR A 61 -11.03 8.89 -13.65
N CYS A 62 -9.75 9.26 -13.61
CA CYS A 62 -9.11 9.65 -12.36
C CYS A 62 -9.08 11.18 -12.36
N ALA A 63 -10.16 11.82 -11.91
CA ALA A 63 -10.12 13.28 -11.73
C ALA A 63 -9.37 13.56 -10.42
N ILE A 64 -8.03 13.58 -10.45
CA ILE A 64 -7.28 14.24 -9.37
C ILE A 64 -7.58 15.73 -9.52
N PRO A 65 -8.31 16.35 -8.59
CA PRO A 65 -8.66 17.75 -8.78
C PRO A 65 -7.39 18.61 -8.60
N ALA A 66 -7.14 19.50 -9.55
CA ALA A 66 -6.01 20.41 -9.51
C ALA A 66 -6.23 21.47 -8.41
N PHE A 67 -5.46 21.42 -7.32
CA PHE A 67 -5.60 22.40 -6.23
C PHE A 67 -4.26 22.88 -5.66
N GLU A 68 -4.27 24.13 -5.17
CA GLU A 68 -3.31 24.68 -4.21
C GLU A 68 -3.54 23.97 -2.86
N ILE A 69 -2.60 23.12 -2.45
CA ILE A 69 -2.74 22.25 -1.27
C ILE A 69 -2.31 23.00 -0.01
N ASP A 70 -3.30 23.46 0.77
CA ASP A 70 -3.17 23.85 2.18
C ASP A 70 -3.95 22.82 3.02
N LEU A 71 -3.27 22.13 3.97
CA LEU A 71 -3.72 21.03 4.86
C LEU A 71 -3.49 19.58 4.35
N PRO A 72 -3.33 18.58 5.25
CA PRO A 72 -3.09 17.20 4.85
C PRO A 72 -4.37 16.54 4.32
N SER A 73 -4.44 16.40 3.00
CA SER A 73 -5.60 15.83 2.32
C SER A 73 -5.43 14.33 2.08
N ILE A 74 -6.42 13.54 2.51
CA ILE A 74 -6.71 12.23 1.89
C ILE A 74 -7.58 12.49 0.67
N TYR A 75 -7.16 11.99 -0.48
CA TYR A 75 -7.96 11.94 -1.69
C TYR A 75 -8.47 10.51 -1.90
N ALA A 76 -9.78 10.33 -1.88
CA ALA A 76 -10.39 9.05 -2.25
C ALA A 76 -10.51 8.98 -3.78
N VAL A 77 -9.95 7.94 -4.37
CA VAL A 77 -10.00 7.66 -5.81
C VAL A 77 -10.65 6.30 -6.01
N ARG A 78 -11.69 6.23 -6.83
CA ARG A 78 -12.31 4.96 -7.24
C ARG A 78 -11.80 4.60 -8.62
N LEU A 79 -11.29 3.38 -8.81
CA LEU A 79 -10.86 2.87 -10.11
C LEU A 79 -10.82 1.34 -10.12
N ASP A 80 -10.84 0.75 -11.32
CA ASP A 80 -10.55 -0.68 -11.47
C ASP A 80 -9.04 -0.92 -11.28
N ILE A 81 -8.65 -1.47 -10.13
CA ILE A 81 -7.25 -1.77 -9.80
C ILE A 81 -6.66 -2.91 -10.66
N CYS A 82 -7.51 -3.64 -11.39
CA CYS A 82 -7.11 -4.65 -12.36
C CYS A 82 -6.86 -4.04 -13.75
N SER A 83 -7.28 -2.79 -13.99
CA SER A 83 -7.12 -2.09 -15.26
C SER A 83 -5.76 -1.38 -15.31
N VAL A 84 -4.88 -1.85 -16.20
CA VAL A 84 -3.57 -1.24 -16.45
C VAL A 84 -3.71 0.24 -16.81
N ASP A 85 -4.66 0.58 -17.68
CA ASP A 85 -4.86 1.96 -18.14
C ASP A 85 -5.29 2.87 -16.97
N ALA A 86 -6.24 2.42 -16.15
CA ALA A 86 -6.74 3.23 -15.03
C ALA A 86 -5.66 3.49 -13.97
N VAL A 87 -4.87 2.45 -13.65
CA VAL A 87 -3.73 2.57 -12.73
C VAL A 87 -2.65 3.49 -13.31
N GLN A 88 -2.33 3.37 -14.61
CA GLN A 88 -1.36 4.25 -15.26
C GLN A 88 -1.82 5.71 -15.31
N SER A 89 -3.12 5.94 -15.54
CA SER A 89 -3.70 7.29 -15.48
C SER A 89 -3.51 7.91 -14.09
N LEU A 90 -3.82 7.19 -13.00
CA LEU A 90 -3.58 7.67 -11.64
C LEU A 90 -2.12 8.13 -11.44
N PHE A 91 -1.15 7.28 -11.79
CA PHE A 91 0.28 7.64 -11.61
C PHE A 91 0.73 8.77 -12.55
N THR A 92 0.12 8.90 -13.72
CA THR A 92 0.35 10.04 -14.62
C THR A 92 -0.15 11.34 -13.99
N ASP A 93 -1.36 11.32 -13.42
CA ASP A 93 -1.95 12.49 -12.76
C ASP A 93 -1.13 12.91 -11.52
N LEU A 94 -0.63 11.94 -10.74
CA LEU A 94 0.31 12.21 -9.64
C LEU A 94 1.56 12.94 -10.15
N ALA A 95 2.14 12.48 -11.26
CA ALA A 95 3.32 13.09 -11.85
C ALA A 95 3.04 14.50 -12.39
N VAL A 96 1.88 14.72 -13.02
CA VAL A 96 1.43 16.05 -13.49
C VAL A 96 1.23 17.01 -12.32
N ALA A 97 0.70 16.53 -11.20
CA ALA A 97 0.59 17.29 -9.95
C ALA A 97 1.93 17.54 -9.25
N GLY A 98 3.05 17.04 -9.81
CA GLY A 98 4.38 17.19 -9.22
C GLY A 98 4.60 16.35 -7.96
N LEU A 99 3.79 15.32 -7.75
CA LEU A 99 3.90 14.39 -6.64
C LEU A 99 4.81 13.22 -7.00
N VAL A 100 5.52 12.69 -6.01
CA VAL A 100 6.37 11.51 -6.14
C VAL A 100 5.83 10.39 -5.26
N PRO A 101 5.46 9.22 -5.81
CA PRO A 101 5.06 8.09 -5.00
C PRO A 101 6.25 7.59 -4.18
N GLU A 102 6.23 7.81 -2.87
CA GLU A 102 7.27 7.33 -1.94
C GLU A 102 6.80 6.11 -1.15
N TRP A 103 5.50 6.02 -0.84
CA TRP A 103 4.94 4.93 -0.04
C TRP A 103 3.70 4.32 -0.71
N ILE A 104 3.84 3.09 -1.20
CA ILE A 104 2.75 2.36 -1.85
C ILE A 104 2.36 1.20 -0.97
N VAL A 105 1.06 1.07 -0.67
CA VAL A 105 0.54 -0.04 0.11
C VAL A 105 -0.58 -0.70 -0.68
N HIS A 106 -0.36 -1.96 -1.07
CA HIS A 106 -1.40 -2.81 -1.66
C HIS A 106 -2.03 -3.62 -0.53
N ALA A 107 -3.26 -3.28 -0.14
CA ALA A 107 -3.95 -3.91 0.99
C ALA A 107 -5.38 -4.44 0.67
N PRO A 108 -5.65 -5.07 -0.48
CA PRO A 108 -6.89 -5.80 -0.67
C PRO A 108 -6.84 -7.12 0.12
N THR A 109 -7.21 -7.07 1.41
CA THR A 109 -7.08 -8.21 2.34
C THR A 109 -8.37 -8.97 2.60
N ARG A 110 -9.53 -8.52 2.06
CA ARG A 110 -10.82 -9.20 2.28
C ARG A 110 -10.73 -10.69 1.92
N SER A 111 -10.91 -11.52 2.94
CA SER A 111 -10.84 -12.98 2.81
C SER A 111 -12.13 -13.54 2.20
N THR A 112 -12.00 -14.62 1.42
CA THR A 112 -13.14 -15.31 0.79
C THR A 112 -13.02 -16.82 1.02
N SER A 113 -13.97 -17.38 1.75
CA SER A 113 -14.04 -18.82 2.06
C SER A 113 -14.96 -19.52 1.07
N ILE A 114 -14.41 -20.44 0.27
CA ILE A 114 -15.15 -21.27 -0.69
C ILE A 114 -14.57 -22.69 -0.64
N ALA A 115 -15.42 -23.68 -0.37
CA ALA A 115 -14.99 -25.07 -0.35
C ALA A 115 -14.40 -25.49 -1.70
N THR A 116 -13.28 -26.23 -1.67
CA THR A 116 -12.52 -26.59 -2.87
C THR A 116 -13.36 -27.33 -3.92
N LEU A 117 -14.27 -28.19 -3.49
CA LEU A 117 -15.14 -28.96 -4.41
C LEU A 117 -16.22 -28.12 -5.10
N THR A 118 -16.63 -27.00 -4.49
CA THR A 118 -17.70 -26.15 -5.03
C THR A 118 -17.17 -24.90 -5.71
N MET A 119 -15.87 -24.60 -5.55
CA MET A 119 -15.24 -23.45 -6.17
C MET A 119 -15.25 -23.58 -7.70
N THR A 120 -15.78 -22.57 -8.36
CA THR A 120 -15.77 -22.49 -9.83
C THR A 120 -14.48 -21.83 -10.34
N PRO A 121 -14.06 -22.13 -11.59
CA PRO A 121 -12.94 -21.41 -12.21
C PRO A 121 -13.15 -19.90 -12.29
N LYS A 122 -14.40 -19.44 -12.46
CA LYS A 122 -14.75 -18.02 -12.52
C LYS A 122 -14.50 -17.32 -11.19
N GLU A 123 -14.89 -17.94 -10.07
CA GLU A 123 -14.61 -17.39 -8.73
C GLU A 123 -13.11 -17.33 -8.45
N LEU A 124 -12.37 -18.39 -8.85
CA LEU A 124 -10.92 -18.40 -8.71
C LEU A 124 -10.26 -17.30 -9.54
N GLU A 125 -10.70 -17.12 -10.78
CA GLU A 125 -10.22 -16.03 -11.65
C GLU A 125 -10.53 -14.67 -11.04
N SER A 126 -11.74 -14.44 -10.52
CA SER A 126 -12.11 -13.19 -9.87
C SER A 126 -11.21 -12.88 -8.66
N LEU A 127 -10.95 -13.87 -7.79
CA LEU A 127 -10.00 -13.73 -6.68
C LEU A 127 -8.59 -13.41 -7.19
N TRP A 128 -8.11 -14.14 -8.19
CA TRP A 128 -6.80 -13.90 -8.79
C TRP A 128 -6.68 -12.50 -9.38
N ARG A 129 -7.71 -11.99 -10.07
CA ARG A 129 -7.69 -10.64 -10.64
C ARG A 129 -7.56 -9.58 -9.54
N VAL A 130 -8.43 -9.67 -8.54
CA VAL A 130 -8.54 -8.64 -7.50
C VAL A 130 -7.34 -8.63 -6.56
N HIS A 131 -6.76 -9.79 -6.21
CA HIS A 131 -5.63 -9.85 -5.28
C HIS A 131 -4.28 -10.01 -5.98
N GLY A 132 -4.19 -10.90 -6.97
CA GLY A 132 -2.94 -11.25 -7.67
C GLY A 132 -2.59 -10.30 -8.81
N LEU A 133 -3.49 -10.16 -9.79
CA LEU A 133 -3.25 -9.29 -10.94
C LEU A 133 -3.09 -7.83 -10.50
N SER A 134 -3.96 -7.34 -9.61
CA SER A 134 -3.84 -5.97 -9.10
C SER A 134 -2.51 -5.72 -8.37
N ALA A 135 -1.99 -6.69 -7.61
CA ALA A 135 -0.68 -6.58 -6.95
C ALA A 135 0.43 -6.35 -7.98
N PHE A 136 0.39 -7.11 -9.08
CA PHE A 136 1.32 -6.94 -10.19
C PHE A 136 1.16 -5.59 -10.90
N VAL A 137 -0.07 -5.20 -11.25
CA VAL A 137 -0.36 -3.97 -12.00
C VAL A 137 0.05 -2.73 -11.19
N ILE A 138 -0.34 -2.68 -9.92
CA ILE A 138 0.03 -1.60 -8.99
C ILE A 138 1.55 -1.59 -8.77
N GLY A 139 2.14 -2.75 -8.43
CA GLY A 139 3.57 -2.87 -8.16
C GLY A 139 4.44 -2.45 -9.35
N GLN A 140 4.10 -2.91 -10.56
CA GLN A 140 4.85 -2.55 -11.76
C GLN A 140 4.74 -1.05 -12.08
N THR A 141 3.54 -0.47 -11.96
CA THR A 141 3.33 0.95 -12.27
C THR A 141 4.03 1.83 -11.23
N ALA A 142 3.94 1.47 -9.95
CA ALA A 142 4.67 2.12 -8.88
C ALA A 142 6.19 2.08 -9.09
N LEU A 143 6.75 0.91 -9.41
CA LEU A 143 8.17 0.76 -9.69
C LEU A 143 8.65 1.67 -10.84
N LYS A 144 7.90 1.69 -11.95
CA LYS A 144 8.22 2.57 -13.10
C LYS A 144 8.28 4.03 -12.67
N ALA A 145 7.32 4.49 -11.87
CA ALA A 145 7.29 5.85 -11.36
C ALA A 145 8.46 6.12 -10.39
N MET A 146 8.66 5.25 -9.39
CA MET A 146 9.71 5.38 -8.39
C MET A 146 11.12 5.42 -9.01
N LEU A 147 11.43 4.51 -9.92
CA LEU A 147 12.72 4.46 -10.61
C LEU A 147 12.98 5.72 -11.46
N LEU A 148 11.94 6.23 -12.13
CA LEU A 148 12.03 7.48 -12.90
C LEU A 148 12.39 8.67 -12.00
N HIS A 149 11.77 8.80 -10.82
CA HIS A 149 12.06 9.89 -9.89
C HIS A 149 13.42 9.75 -9.20
N ARG A 150 13.87 8.51 -8.96
CA ARG A 150 15.16 8.22 -8.35
C ARG A 150 16.33 8.61 -9.26
N SER A 151 16.23 8.31 -10.55
CA SER A 151 17.22 8.76 -11.56
C SER A 151 17.40 10.29 -11.57
N LYS A 152 16.36 11.03 -11.18
CA LYS A 152 16.34 12.50 -11.12
C LYS A 152 16.72 13.06 -9.74
N ARG A 153 17.12 12.21 -8.78
CA ARG A 153 17.41 12.55 -7.36
C ARG A 153 16.31 13.39 -6.69
N LYS A 154 15.03 13.08 -6.97
CA LYS A 154 13.89 13.85 -6.48
C LYS A 154 13.23 13.30 -5.20
N LEU A 155 13.56 12.08 -4.79
CA LEU A 155 13.00 11.50 -3.55
C LEU A 155 13.70 12.06 -2.32
N GLN A 156 12.90 12.44 -1.32
CA GLN A 156 13.39 12.84 -0.01
C GLN A 156 13.54 11.64 0.93
N ARG A 157 12.69 10.62 0.77
CA ARG A 157 12.64 9.39 1.59
C ARG A 157 12.93 8.14 0.77
N SER A 158 12.94 6.99 1.45
CA SER A 158 12.94 5.68 0.80
C SER A 158 11.71 5.55 -0.11
N ALA A 159 11.86 4.87 -1.25
CA ALA A 159 10.73 4.41 -2.05
C ALA A 159 10.35 3.02 -1.54
N THR A 160 9.13 2.82 -1.06
CA THR A 160 8.70 1.54 -0.50
C THR A 160 7.39 1.08 -1.11
N ILE A 161 7.31 -0.20 -1.47
CA ILE A 161 6.08 -0.89 -1.83
C ILE A 161 5.83 -1.98 -0.78
N ILE A 162 4.69 -1.92 -0.10
CA ILE A 162 4.28 -2.90 0.89
C ILE A 162 3.06 -3.65 0.34
N PHE A 163 3.16 -4.97 0.29
CA PHE A 163 2.02 -5.85 0.07
C PHE A 163 1.50 -6.31 1.43
N VAL A 164 0.37 -5.76 1.86
CA VAL A 164 -0.35 -6.23 3.05
C VAL A 164 -1.22 -7.40 2.62
N ASP A 165 -0.97 -8.54 3.22
CA ASP A 165 -1.51 -9.83 2.83
C ASP A 165 -2.07 -10.58 4.05
N ALA A 166 -2.57 -11.79 3.83
CA ALA A 166 -3.13 -12.65 4.87
C ALA A 166 -2.20 -13.83 5.17
N ILE A 167 -2.27 -14.35 6.40
CA ILE A 167 -1.53 -15.54 6.83
C ILE A 167 -1.78 -16.77 5.93
N ASP A 168 -2.92 -16.83 5.25
CA ASP A 168 -3.27 -17.83 4.23
C ASP A 168 -2.25 -17.95 3.08
N ALA A 169 -1.40 -16.93 2.86
CA ALA A 169 -0.29 -16.99 1.91
C ALA A 169 0.77 -18.06 2.27
N ILE A 170 0.81 -18.46 3.55
CA ILE A 170 1.71 -19.49 4.08
C ILE A 170 0.90 -20.65 4.66
N HIS A 171 -0.15 -20.35 5.42
CA HIS A 171 -0.97 -21.31 6.16
C HIS A 171 -2.43 -21.24 5.72
N SER A 172 -2.72 -21.78 4.53
CA SER A 172 -4.09 -21.80 4.02
C SER A 172 -4.97 -22.76 4.82
N GLN A 173 -6.15 -22.27 5.23
CA GLN A 173 -7.12 -23.01 6.03
C GLN A 173 -8.10 -23.83 5.15
N PRO A 174 -8.85 -24.80 5.71
CA PRO A 174 -9.93 -25.46 4.99
C PRO A 174 -10.90 -24.45 4.37
N ASN A 175 -11.32 -24.70 3.12
CA ASN A 175 -12.16 -23.78 2.31
C ASN A 175 -11.46 -22.48 1.85
N PHE A 176 -10.15 -22.35 2.00
CA PHE A 176 -9.38 -21.20 1.48
C PHE A 176 -8.43 -21.59 0.36
N SER A 177 -8.57 -22.77 -0.26
CA SER A 177 -7.62 -23.25 -1.28
C SER A 177 -7.41 -22.25 -2.43
N GLY A 178 -8.48 -21.62 -2.91
CA GLY A 178 -8.39 -20.60 -3.95
C GLY A 178 -7.76 -19.29 -3.47
N PHE A 179 -8.21 -18.79 -2.32
CA PHE A 179 -7.69 -17.55 -1.74
C PHE A 179 -6.21 -17.69 -1.35
N GLY A 180 -5.85 -18.74 -0.60
CA GLY A 180 -4.49 -19.06 -0.19
C GLY A 180 -3.55 -19.28 -1.37
N ALA A 181 -3.99 -19.96 -2.43
CA ALA A 181 -3.17 -20.12 -3.64
C ALA A 181 -2.86 -18.76 -4.30
N VAL A 182 -3.84 -17.85 -4.37
CA VAL A 182 -3.63 -16.50 -4.90
C VAL A 182 -2.70 -15.69 -4.01
N LYS A 183 -2.88 -15.72 -2.69
CA LYS A 183 -2.03 -14.99 -1.74
C LYS A 183 -0.60 -15.52 -1.71
N ALA A 184 -0.40 -16.83 -1.80
CA ALA A 184 0.93 -17.43 -1.99
C ALA A 184 1.61 -16.91 -3.27
N GLY A 185 0.85 -16.68 -4.34
CA GLY A 185 1.33 -16.03 -5.56
C GLY A 185 1.76 -14.57 -5.33
N VAL A 186 1.00 -13.79 -4.56
CA VAL A 186 1.36 -12.40 -4.19
C VAL A 186 2.64 -12.38 -3.35
N ARG A 187 2.79 -13.30 -2.39
CA ARG A 187 4.03 -13.48 -1.63
C ARG A 187 5.23 -13.77 -2.54
N ALA A 188 5.08 -14.72 -3.46
CA ALA A 188 6.14 -15.04 -4.42
C ALA A 188 6.51 -13.84 -5.31
N LEU A 189 5.50 -13.08 -5.77
CA LEU A 189 5.70 -11.83 -6.52
C LEU A 189 6.50 -10.81 -5.70
N ALA A 190 6.11 -10.54 -4.46
CA ALA A 190 6.79 -9.59 -3.58
C ALA A 190 8.25 -9.97 -3.35
N GLN A 191 8.52 -11.26 -3.10
CA GLN A 191 9.89 -11.77 -2.93
C GLN A 191 10.71 -11.64 -4.22
N SER A 192 10.12 -11.88 -5.40
CA SER A 192 10.80 -11.69 -6.68
C SER A 192 11.14 -10.23 -6.93
N MET A 193 10.17 -9.33 -6.70
CA MET A 193 10.35 -7.89 -6.83
C MET A 193 11.42 -7.37 -5.86
N ALA A 194 11.45 -7.84 -4.60
CA ALA A 194 12.49 -7.46 -3.64
C ALA A 194 13.90 -7.78 -4.16
N ARG A 195 14.12 -9.02 -4.63
CA ARG A 195 15.43 -9.45 -5.15
C ARG A 195 15.86 -8.65 -6.39
N GLU A 196 14.91 -8.17 -7.19
CA GLU A 196 15.19 -7.39 -8.40
C GLU A 196 15.37 -5.89 -8.11
N PHE A 197 14.57 -5.30 -7.22
CA PHE A 197 14.45 -3.84 -7.08
C PHE A 197 14.98 -3.28 -5.76
N ASP A 198 15.16 -4.08 -4.70
CA ASP A 198 15.85 -3.63 -3.50
C ASP A 198 17.29 -3.15 -3.81
N PRO A 199 18.10 -3.84 -4.65
CA PRO A 199 19.41 -3.34 -5.05
C PRO A 199 19.34 -2.03 -5.85
N GLN A 200 18.22 -1.80 -6.55
CA GLN A 200 17.92 -0.56 -7.27
C GLN A 200 17.31 0.51 -6.33
N GLY A 201 17.21 0.18 -5.04
CA GLY A 201 16.83 1.01 -3.92
C GLY A 201 15.37 1.43 -3.90
N VAL A 202 14.49 0.51 -4.28
CA VAL A 202 13.07 0.51 -3.91
C VAL A 202 12.87 -0.65 -2.95
N HIS A 203 12.43 -0.37 -1.73
CA HIS A 203 12.21 -1.37 -0.69
C HIS A 203 10.88 -2.09 -0.93
N ILE A 204 10.93 -3.38 -1.21
CA ILE A 204 9.75 -4.21 -1.34
C ILE A 204 9.56 -5.03 -0.07
N ALA A 205 8.42 -4.86 0.59
CA ALA A 205 8.06 -5.62 1.79
C ALA A 205 6.73 -6.35 1.62
N HIS A 206 6.60 -7.48 2.30
CA HIS A 206 5.39 -8.28 2.40
C HIS A 206 5.01 -8.41 3.88
N ILE A 207 3.78 -8.05 4.23
CA ILE A 207 3.30 -8.09 5.61
C ILE A 207 2.10 -9.02 5.67
N LEU A 208 2.24 -10.09 6.43
CA LEU A 208 1.20 -11.08 6.68
C LEU A 208 0.39 -10.63 7.89
N LEU A 209 -0.92 -10.49 7.73
CA LEU A 209 -1.84 -10.30 8.83
C LEU A 209 -2.50 -11.62 9.17
N ASP A 210 -2.39 -12.01 10.44
CA ASP A 210 -3.21 -13.04 11.06
C ASP A 210 -4.19 -12.34 11.99
N GLU A 211 -5.33 -11.90 11.46
CA GLU A 211 -6.30 -11.09 12.20
C GLU A 211 -7.07 -11.93 13.24
N GLY A 212 -7.24 -13.24 13.00
CA GLY A 212 -8.15 -14.08 13.79
C GLY A 212 -9.57 -13.50 13.85
N ASP A 213 -10.33 -13.86 14.89
CA ASP A 213 -11.70 -13.39 15.12
C ASP A 213 -11.75 -12.09 15.97
N VAL A 214 -10.84 -11.15 15.75
CA VAL A 214 -10.86 -9.86 16.48
C VAL A 214 -11.84 -8.87 15.86
N SER A 215 -12.59 -8.17 16.71
CA SER A 215 -13.55 -7.14 16.29
C SER A 215 -13.60 -5.98 17.30
N GLY A 216 -14.20 -4.86 16.91
CA GLY A 216 -14.32 -3.67 17.77
C GLY A 216 -12.96 -3.04 18.14
N GLU A 217 -12.83 -2.56 19.38
CA GLU A 217 -11.63 -1.85 19.85
C GLU A 217 -10.33 -2.67 19.70
N PRO A 218 -10.27 -3.98 20.00
CA PRO A 218 -9.09 -4.80 19.70
C PRO A 218 -8.67 -4.76 18.22
N ALA A 219 -9.62 -4.83 17.29
CA ALA A 219 -9.32 -4.77 15.86
C ALA A 219 -8.80 -3.39 15.44
N GLU A 220 -9.35 -2.30 15.98
CA GLU A 220 -8.86 -0.94 15.74
C GLU A 220 -7.44 -0.75 16.27
N ARG A 221 -7.14 -1.25 17.47
CA ARG A 221 -5.79 -1.21 18.06
C ARG A 221 -4.80 -2.02 17.24
N PHE A 222 -5.21 -3.18 16.75
CA PHE A 222 -4.41 -3.98 15.83
C PHE A 222 -4.13 -3.22 14.53
N ALA A 223 -5.15 -2.63 13.90
CA ALA A 223 -4.99 -1.81 12.70
C ALA A 223 -4.01 -0.63 12.89
N GLN A 224 -4.06 0.04 14.05
CA GLN A 224 -3.11 1.10 14.39
C GLN A 224 -1.67 0.56 14.54
N ALA A 225 -1.50 -0.60 15.17
CA ALA A 225 -0.21 -1.26 15.28
C ALA A 225 0.33 -1.65 13.89
N VAL A 226 -0.49 -2.25 13.02
CA VAL A 226 -0.14 -2.56 11.64
C VAL A 226 0.32 -1.30 10.90
N ALA A 227 -0.44 -0.21 10.96
CA ALA A 227 -0.07 1.03 10.28
C ALA A 227 1.26 1.61 10.80
N SER A 228 1.50 1.55 12.12
CA SER A 228 2.76 1.98 12.73
C SER A 228 3.94 1.12 12.24
N THR A 229 3.75 -0.19 12.19
CA THR A 229 4.77 -1.11 11.67
C THR A 229 5.06 -0.89 10.19
N CYS A 230 4.03 -0.72 9.34
CA CYS A 230 4.23 -0.40 7.93
C CYS A 230 5.03 0.91 7.74
N TRP A 231 4.81 1.90 8.60
CA TRP A 231 5.60 3.14 8.60
C TRP A 231 7.05 2.92 9.06
N GLN A 232 7.26 2.08 10.08
CA GLN A 232 8.62 1.70 10.49
C GLN A 232 9.37 1.04 9.34
N ILE A 233 8.74 0.09 8.63
CA ILE A 233 9.28 -0.55 7.42
C ILE A 233 9.67 0.50 6.37
N HIS A 234 8.76 1.42 6.03
CA HIS A 234 9.04 2.48 5.06
C HIS A 234 10.21 3.40 5.44
N THR A 235 10.46 3.58 6.74
CA THR A 235 11.52 4.45 7.26
C THR A 235 12.80 3.70 7.64
N GLN A 236 12.88 2.39 7.39
CA GLN A 236 14.09 1.62 7.64
C GLN A 236 15.29 2.14 6.83
N ALA A 237 16.45 2.14 7.48
CA ALA A 237 17.72 2.33 6.79
C ALA A 237 17.93 1.18 5.78
N LYS A 238 18.47 1.51 4.60
CA LYS A 238 18.69 0.54 3.51
C LYS A 238 19.57 -0.65 3.90
N GLU A 239 20.39 -0.46 4.94
CA GLU A 239 21.28 -1.47 5.49
C GLU A 239 20.54 -2.61 6.21
N ALA A 240 19.26 -2.41 6.56
CA ALA A 240 18.48 -3.34 7.37
C ALA A 240 17.01 -3.45 6.90
N TRP A 241 16.79 -3.45 5.57
CA TRP A 241 15.46 -3.65 5.01
C TRP A 241 14.88 -5.02 5.35
N THR A 242 13.69 -5.00 5.92
CA THR A 242 12.90 -6.19 6.22
C THR A 242 12.06 -6.55 5.00
N GLN A 243 12.17 -7.78 4.52
CA GLN A 243 11.44 -8.25 3.34
C GLN A 243 10.07 -8.83 3.70
N GLU A 244 9.95 -9.54 4.82
CA GLU A 244 8.71 -10.22 5.22
C GLU A 244 8.52 -10.10 6.73
N LEU A 245 7.29 -9.83 7.17
CA LEU A 245 6.91 -9.76 8.58
C LEU A 245 5.51 -10.31 8.78
N GLU A 246 5.29 -10.99 9.88
CA GLU A 246 3.97 -11.43 10.30
C GLU A 246 3.49 -10.64 11.51
N LEU A 247 2.25 -10.18 11.47
CA LEU A 247 1.59 -9.44 12.55
C LEU A 247 0.30 -10.16 12.94
N ARG A 248 0.13 -10.33 14.25
CA ARG A 248 -1.06 -10.95 14.85
C ARG A 248 -1.48 -10.17 16.09
N PRO A 249 -2.78 -10.09 16.42
CA PRO A 249 -3.23 -9.47 17.65
C PRO A 249 -2.80 -10.33 18.85
N SER A 250 -2.67 -9.70 20.02
CA SER A 250 -2.24 -10.41 21.24
C SER A 250 -3.20 -11.51 21.69
N SER A 251 -4.44 -11.49 21.19
CA SER A 251 -5.47 -12.51 21.46
C SER A 251 -5.45 -13.69 20.49
N ALA A 252 -4.68 -13.64 19.39
CA ALA A 252 -4.57 -14.76 18.46
C ALA A 252 -3.82 -15.93 19.11
N ALA A 253 -4.27 -17.15 18.84
CA ALA A 253 -3.58 -18.37 19.25
C ALA A 253 -2.27 -18.53 18.44
N TRP A 254 -1.22 -19.07 19.07
CA TRP A 254 0.07 -19.36 18.44
C TRP A 254 0.16 -20.80 17.94
#